data_AF-A0A1A8KEN4-F1
#
_entry.id   AF-A0A1A8KEN4-F1
#
_cell.length_a   1.000
_cell.length_b   1.000
_cell.length_c   1.000
_cell.angle_alpha   90.00
_cell.angle_beta   90.00
_cell.angle_gamma   90.00
#
_symmetry.space_group_name_H-M   'P 1'
#
loop_
_entity.id
_entity.type
_entity.pdbx_description
1 polymer ?
#
loop_
_entity_poly.entity_id
_entity_poly.type
_entity_poly.pdbx_seq_one_letter_code
_entity_poly.pdbx_strand_id
1 'polypeptide(L)'
;AKKPPMFGDYEAQRHWQEVTYNLPVQEWYFNNTDNDLNYWGLDYPPLTAYHSWICAYIAKIINPEWVELHRSRGYESPAHKLFMRTTVLVADVLIYIPAVVLYCLYLADGSSKKKVSTLFCFLLYPGLILIDHGHFQYNGVSLGFALWGVLALGLGWDALGSMAFSLALNYKQMELYHALPFFCYLLGKCVKDGLMGRG
;
A
#
# COMPACT_ATOMS: atom_id res chain seq x y z
N ALA A 1 11.38 15.76 30.38
CA ALA A 1 12.04 14.79 29.47
C ALA A 1 12.33 15.47 28.14
N LYS A 2 13.49 15.24 27.51
CA LYS A 2 13.75 15.73 26.15
C LYS A 2 12.76 15.07 25.20
N LYS A 3 11.97 15.87 24.46
CA LYS A 3 11.08 15.35 23.41
C LYS A 3 11.97 14.80 22.29
N PRO A 4 11.89 13.50 21.94
CA PRO A 4 12.66 12.97 20.82
C PRO A 4 12.28 13.72 19.53
N PRO A 5 13.21 13.92 18.59
CA PRO A 5 12.89 14.56 17.32
C PRO A 5 11.81 13.75 16.58
N MET A 6 10.80 14.44 16.07
CA MET A 6 9.86 13.86 15.10
C MET A 6 10.52 13.95 13.73
N PHE A 7 11.25 12.89 13.35
CA PHE A 7 11.77 12.70 11.99
C PHE A 7 10.61 12.56 10.99
N GLY A 8 10.87 12.43 9.69
CA GLY A 8 9.83 12.32 8.64
C GLY A 8 9.21 10.93 8.48
N ASP A 9 8.63 10.67 7.30
CA ASP A 9 7.83 9.47 6.99
C ASP A 9 8.56 8.14 7.24
N TYR A 10 9.88 8.09 7.08
CA TYR A 10 10.68 6.92 7.45
C TYR A 10 10.45 6.50 8.90
N GLU A 11 10.46 7.46 9.82
CA GLU A 11 10.23 7.21 11.24
C GLU A 11 8.78 6.87 11.53
N ALA A 12 7.83 7.45 10.79
CA ALA A 12 6.43 7.08 10.89
C ALA A 12 6.24 5.58 10.58
N GLN A 13 6.77 5.11 9.45
CA GLN A 13 6.67 3.70 9.05
C GLN A 13 7.39 2.77 10.03
N ARG A 14 8.56 3.17 10.54
CA ARG A 14 9.26 2.39 11.59
C ARG A 14 8.42 2.32 12.86
N HIS A 15 7.87 3.44 13.31
CA HIS A 15 7.06 3.47 14.53
C HIS A 15 5.80 2.60 14.39
N TRP A 16 5.18 2.56 13.21
CA TRP A 16 4.07 1.64 12.96
C TRP A 16 4.48 0.18 13.07
N GLN A 17 5.70 -0.20 12.64
CA GLN A 17 6.22 -1.55 12.85
C GLN A 17 6.43 -1.85 14.35
N GLU A 18 6.99 -0.93 15.12
CA GLU A 18 7.13 -1.05 16.58
C GLU A 18 5.76 -1.23 17.26
N VAL A 19 4.79 -0.36 16.97
CA VAL A 19 3.45 -0.40 17.57
C VAL A 19 2.74 -1.70 17.25
N THR A 20 2.69 -2.07 15.96
CA THR A 20 1.93 -3.24 15.53
C THR A 20 2.52 -4.55 16.05
N TYR A 21 3.84 -4.65 16.19
CA TYR A 21 4.49 -5.83 16.75
C TYR A 21 4.24 -6.01 18.26
N ASN A 22 4.30 -4.92 19.02
CA ASN A 22 4.32 -5.00 20.48
C ASN A 22 2.95 -4.87 21.15
N LEU A 23 1.97 -4.23 20.49
CA LEU A 23 0.67 -3.94 21.10
C LEU A 23 -0.45 -4.84 20.55
N PRO A 24 -1.48 -5.15 21.37
CA PRO A 24 -2.70 -5.79 20.89
C PRO A 24 -3.37 -4.99 19.75
N VAL A 25 -4.04 -5.69 18.83
CA VAL A 25 -4.70 -5.08 17.66
C VAL A 25 -5.70 -3.98 18.07
N GLN A 26 -6.35 -4.13 19.21
CA GLN A 26 -7.33 -3.18 19.75
C GLN A 26 -6.69 -1.87 20.21
N GLU A 27 -5.36 -1.78 20.31
CA GLU A 27 -4.63 -0.61 20.81
C GLU A 27 -3.88 0.16 19.72
N TRP A 28 -3.74 -0.39 18.50
CA TRP A 28 -2.95 0.20 17.43
C TRP A 28 -3.36 1.64 17.07
N TYR A 29 -4.64 1.96 17.23
CA TYR A 29 -5.24 3.24 16.85
C TYR A 29 -5.65 4.11 18.04
N PHE A 30 -5.32 3.72 19.27
CA PHE A 30 -5.77 4.41 20.48
C PHE A 30 -4.60 4.94 21.29
N ASN A 31 -4.76 6.17 21.78
CA ASN A 31 -3.77 6.77 22.65
C ASN A 31 -3.79 6.11 24.03
N ASN A 32 -2.66 5.58 24.47
CA ASN A 32 -2.50 4.98 25.79
C ASN A 32 -1.08 5.20 26.34
N THR A 33 -0.69 4.48 27.40
CA THR A 33 0.65 4.59 28.00
C THR A 33 1.77 4.18 27.07
N ASP A 34 1.49 3.27 26.15
CA ASP A 34 2.45 2.63 25.25
C ASP A 34 2.39 3.14 23.81
N ASN A 35 1.26 3.75 23.41
CA ASN A 35 1.01 4.34 22.10
C ASN A 35 0.64 5.83 22.24
N ASP A 36 1.57 6.72 21.88
CA ASP A 36 1.33 8.17 21.84
C ASP A 36 0.97 8.57 20.41
N LEU A 37 -0.31 8.85 20.15
CA LEU A 37 -0.78 9.20 18.81
C LEU A 37 -0.19 10.53 18.29
N ASN A 38 0.37 11.38 19.17
CA ASN A 38 1.09 12.59 18.75
C ASN A 38 2.51 12.30 18.25
N TYR A 39 3.00 11.07 18.40
CA TYR A 39 4.26 10.61 17.85
C TYR A 39 4.00 9.60 16.74
N TRP A 40 3.68 10.09 15.54
CA TRP A 40 3.43 9.24 14.36
C TRP A 40 2.38 8.15 14.58
N GLY A 41 1.23 8.50 15.18
CA GLY A 41 0.10 7.60 15.31
C GLY A 41 -0.31 7.00 13.96
N LEU A 42 -0.82 5.76 13.98
CA LEU A 42 -1.21 5.05 12.78
C LEU A 42 -2.46 5.71 12.18
N ASP A 43 -2.31 6.31 11.00
CA ASP A 43 -3.34 7.13 10.33
C ASP A 43 -3.95 6.46 9.08
N TYR A 44 -3.38 5.32 8.66
CA TYR A 44 -3.86 4.53 7.52
C TYR A 44 -4.80 3.40 7.95
N PRO A 45 -5.64 2.87 7.04
CA PRO A 45 -6.63 1.85 7.40
C PRO A 45 -5.96 0.48 7.66
N PRO A 46 -6.73 -0.52 8.12
CA PRO A 46 -6.17 -1.73 8.73
C PRO A 46 -5.19 -2.53 7.86
N LEU A 47 -5.33 -2.53 6.53
CA LEU A 47 -4.41 -3.31 5.69
C LEU A 47 -2.97 -2.77 5.76
N THR A 48 -2.79 -1.45 5.92
CA THR A 48 -1.46 -0.89 6.20
C THR A 48 -0.93 -1.36 7.54
N ALA A 49 -1.76 -1.39 8.58
CA ALA A 49 -1.32 -1.84 9.90
C ALA A 49 -0.86 -3.31 9.88
N TYR A 50 -1.60 -4.19 9.19
CA TYR A 50 -1.17 -5.57 8.99
C TYR A 50 0.08 -5.71 8.11
N HIS A 51 0.27 -4.85 7.12
CA HIS A 51 1.51 -4.83 6.36
C HIS A 51 2.70 -4.43 7.25
N SER A 52 2.57 -3.36 8.05
CA SER A 52 3.56 -2.96 9.05
C SER A 52 3.84 -4.10 10.04
N TRP A 53 2.82 -4.81 10.49
CA TRP A 53 2.95 -5.97 11.37
C TRP A 53 3.82 -7.07 10.75
N ILE A 54 3.57 -7.45 9.50
CA ILE A 54 4.38 -8.46 8.78
C ILE A 54 5.85 -8.01 8.69
N CYS A 55 6.07 -6.76 8.25
CA CYS A 55 7.41 -6.18 8.19
C CYS A 55 8.10 -6.19 9.57
N ALA A 56 7.37 -5.87 10.63
CA ALA A 56 7.90 -5.84 11.98
C ALA A 56 8.33 -7.22 12.50
N TYR A 57 7.60 -8.29 12.16
CA TYR A 57 8.01 -9.66 12.48
C TYR A 57 9.34 -10.02 11.81
N ILE A 58 9.51 -9.63 10.55
CA ILE A 58 10.77 -9.85 9.83
C ILE A 58 11.89 -9.00 10.44
N ALA A 59 11.61 -7.72 10.74
CA ALA A 59 12.55 -6.82 11.40
C ALA A 59 13.04 -7.40 12.74
N LYS A 60 12.13 -7.92 13.57
CA LYS A 60 12.43 -8.55 14.86
C LYS A 60 13.40 -9.72 14.73
N ILE A 61 13.23 -10.55 13.69
CA ILE A 61 14.11 -11.71 13.43
C ILE A 61 15.53 -11.25 13.08
N ILE A 62 15.65 -10.15 12.31
CA ILE A 62 16.95 -9.63 11.85
C ILE A 62 17.66 -8.87 12.97
N ASN A 63 17.00 -7.89 13.58
CA ASN A 63 17.52 -7.14 14.70
C ASN A 63 16.36 -6.65 15.60
N PRO A 64 16.23 -7.22 16.83
CA PRO A 64 15.20 -6.82 17.77
C PRO A 64 15.16 -5.35 18.17
N GLU A 65 16.28 -4.64 18.09
CA GLU A 65 16.38 -3.22 18.47
C GLU A 65 15.57 -2.30 17.54
N TRP A 66 15.27 -2.73 16.30
CA TRP A 66 14.55 -1.90 15.32
C TRP A 66 13.09 -1.67 15.69
N VAL A 67 12.52 -2.59 16.47
CA VAL A 67 11.10 -2.61 16.87
C VAL A 67 10.95 -2.72 18.39
N GLU A 68 11.98 -2.39 19.18
CA GLU A 68 11.90 -2.44 20.64
C GLU A 68 11.01 -1.30 21.15
N LEU A 69 9.92 -1.67 21.84
CA LEU A 69 8.97 -0.70 22.38
C LEU A 69 9.68 0.28 23.34
N HIS A 70 9.39 1.57 23.19
CA HIS A 70 9.95 2.68 24.00
C HIS A 70 11.44 2.98 23.79
N ARG A 71 12.19 2.15 23.06
CA ARG A 71 13.63 2.34 22.82
C ARG A 71 13.97 2.60 21.37
N SER A 72 13.18 2.09 20.44
CA SER A 72 13.45 2.18 19.00
C SER A 72 13.00 3.49 18.35
N ARG A 73 12.38 4.41 19.11
CA ARG A 73 11.99 5.75 18.62
C ARG A 73 13.20 6.53 18.09
N GLY A 74 13.14 6.92 16.82
CA GLY A 74 14.23 7.59 16.11
C GLY A 74 15.40 6.67 15.76
N TYR A 75 15.22 5.35 15.77
CA TYR A 75 16.30 4.42 15.45
C TYR A 75 16.67 4.47 13.97
N GLU A 76 17.95 4.72 13.72
CA GLU A 76 18.50 4.82 12.37
C GLU A 76 19.87 4.14 12.30
N SER A 77 20.02 3.19 11.38
CA SER A 77 21.31 2.59 11.05
C SER A 77 21.35 2.25 9.55
N PRO A 78 22.53 2.11 8.93
CA PRO A 78 22.63 1.72 7.53
C PRO A 78 21.90 0.39 7.23
N ALA A 79 21.97 -0.57 8.15
CA ALA A 79 21.29 -1.85 8.03
C ALA A 79 19.75 -1.72 8.11
N HIS A 80 19.25 -0.91 9.04
CA HIS A 80 17.82 -0.64 9.17
C HIS A 80 17.27 0.08 7.93
N LYS A 81 18.01 1.07 7.40
CA LYS A 81 17.64 1.76 6.15
C LYS A 81 17.57 0.81 4.96
N LEU A 82 18.53 -0.11 4.85
CA LEU A 82 18.53 -1.11 3.79
C LEU A 82 17.29 -2.00 3.91
N PHE A 83 17.01 -2.53 5.10
CA PHE A 83 15.82 -3.33 5.37
C PHE A 83 14.53 -2.60 4.95
N MET A 84 14.34 -1.39 5.46
CA MET A 84 13.16 -0.57 5.16
C MET A 84 13.03 -0.27 3.65
N ARG A 85 14.13 0.02 2.95
CA ARG A 85 14.08 0.23 1.48
C ARG A 85 13.75 -1.05 0.72
N THR A 86 14.24 -2.19 1.20
CA THR A 86 13.95 -3.50 0.62
C THR A 86 12.47 -3.86 0.80
N THR A 87 11.84 -3.55 1.93
CA THR A 87 10.40 -3.85 2.12
C THR A 87 9.52 -3.07 1.13
N VAL A 88 9.85 -1.81 0.82
CA VAL A 88 9.16 -1.04 -0.23
C VAL A 88 9.30 -1.73 -1.60
N LEU A 89 10.53 -2.08 -1.99
CA LEU A 89 10.79 -2.75 -3.26
C LEU A 89 10.09 -4.12 -3.36
N VAL A 90 10.08 -4.90 -2.28
CA VAL A 90 9.39 -6.19 -2.24
C VAL A 90 7.89 -5.99 -2.44
N ALA A 91 7.29 -4.99 -1.79
CA ALA A 91 5.88 -4.68 -1.95
C ALA A 91 5.53 -4.30 -3.41
N ASP A 92 6.39 -3.52 -4.07
CA ASP A 92 6.22 -3.16 -5.48
C ASP A 92 6.32 -4.38 -6.41
N VAL A 93 7.31 -5.25 -6.17
CA VAL A 93 7.51 -6.49 -6.94
C VAL A 93 6.34 -7.44 -6.80
N LEU A 94 5.71 -7.50 -5.62
CA LEU A 94 4.59 -8.40 -5.36
C LEU A 94 3.26 -7.87 -5.88
N ILE A 95 3.04 -6.54 -5.85
CA ILE A 95 1.71 -5.96 -6.05
C ILE A 95 1.68 -5.05 -7.28
N TYR A 96 2.52 -4.00 -7.31
CA TYR A 96 2.47 -2.95 -8.34
C TYR A 96 2.97 -3.44 -9.70
N ILE A 97 4.19 -4.00 -9.75
CA ILE A 97 4.83 -4.40 -11.01
C ILE A 97 4.00 -5.46 -11.76
N PRO A 98 3.49 -6.53 -11.12
CA PRO A 98 2.65 -7.50 -11.80
C PRO A 98 1.34 -6.88 -12.34
N ALA A 99 0.71 -5.97 -11.59
CA ALA A 99 -0.49 -5.27 -12.04
C ALA A 99 -0.23 -4.48 -13.33
N VAL A 100 0.88 -3.73 -13.38
CA VAL A 100 1.28 -2.94 -14.55
C VAL A 100 1.58 -3.84 -15.76
N VAL A 101 2.34 -4.92 -15.55
CA VAL A 101 2.68 -5.88 -16.62
C VAL A 101 1.40 -6.49 -17.21
N LEU A 102 0.52 -7.02 -16.37
CA LEU A 102 -0.69 -7.70 -16.83
C LEU A 102 -1.70 -6.73 -17.45
N TYR A 103 -1.84 -5.52 -16.91
CA TYR A 103 -2.62 -4.46 -17.54
C TYR A 103 -2.12 -4.17 -18.96
N CYS A 104 -0.81 -4.00 -19.14
CA CYS A 104 -0.23 -3.72 -20.45
C CYS A 104 -0.38 -4.89 -21.44
N LEU A 105 -0.32 -6.13 -20.95
CA LEU A 105 -0.49 -7.31 -21.79
C LEU A 105 -1.94 -7.49 -22.25
N TYR A 106 -2.89 -7.41 -21.31
CA TYR A 106 -4.28 -7.81 -21.53
C TYR A 106 -5.24 -6.68 -21.88
N LEU A 107 -5.05 -5.46 -21.34
CA LEU A 107 -6.00 -4.36 -21.51
C LEU A 107 -5.45 -3.18 -22.32
N ALA A 108 -4.13 -2.98 -22.38
CA ALA A 108 -3.60 -1.89 -23.19
C ALA A 108 -3.75 -2.18 -24.70
N ASP A 109 -4.32 -1.22 -25.43
CA ASP A 109 -4.53 -1.31 -26.86
C ASP A 109 -3.32 -0.84 -27.68
N GLY A 110 -3.08 -1.54 -28.79
CA GLY A 110 -2.10 -1.18 -29.82
C GLY A 110 -1.00 -2.22 -30.02
N SER A 111 0.02 -1.83 -30.79
CA SER A 111 1.15 -2.70 -31.14
C SER A 111 1.98 -3.08 -29.92
N SER A 112 2.75 -4.17 -30.00
CA SER A 112 3.64 -4.61 -28.93
C SER A 112 4.62 -3.52 -28.50
N LYS A 113 5.10 -2.68 -29.43
CA LYS A 113 5.96 -1.53 -29.13
C LYS A 113 5.25 -0.53 -28.22
N LYS A 114 3.99 -0.18 -28.53
CA LYS A 114 3.20 0.75 -27.71
C LYS A 114 2.94 0.18 -26.31
N LYS A 115 2.60 -1.12 -26.20
CA LYS A 115 2.41 -1.80 -24.90
C LYS A 115 3.67 -1.73 -24.04
N VAL A 116 4.84 -2.00 -24.63
CA VAL A 116 6.14 -1.89 -23.94
C VAL A 116 6.44 -0.45 -23.55
N SER A 117 6.15 0.53 -24.40
CA SER A 117 6.29 1.95 -24.03
C SER A 117 5.40 2.33 -22.85
N THR A 118 4.12 1.92 -22.86
CA THR A 118 3.19 2.15 -21.73
C THR A 118 3.71 1.51 -20.45
N LEU A 119 4.17 0.25 -20.52
CA LEU A 119 4.80 -0.44 -19.39
C LEU A 119 5.92 0.39 -18.77
N PHE A 120 6.85 0.88 -19.59
CA PHE A 120 7.96 1.72 -19.11
C PHE A 120 7.48 3.05 -18.55
N CYS A 121 6.45 3.68 -19.13
CA CYS A 121 5.89 4.92 -18.59
C CYS A 121 5.35 4.76 -17.17
N PHE A 122 4.71 3.62 -16.86
CA PHE A 122 4.24 3.33 -15.50
C PHE A 122 5.42 3.03 -14.58
N LEU A 123 6.27 2.06 -14.94
CA LEU A 123 7.35 1.57 -14.06
C LEU A 123 8.46 2.60 -13.82
N LEU A 124 8.70 3.49 -14.78
CA LEU A 124 9.74 4.53 -14.69
C LEU A 124 9.16 5.91 -14.39
N TYR A 125 7.91 5.99 -13.91
CA TYR A 125 7.31 7.27 -13.55
C TYR A 125 8.10 7.92 -12.39
N PRO A 126 8.79 9.05 -12.62
CA PRO A 126 9.73 9.60 -11.65
C PRO A 126 9.06 10.07 -10.36
N GLY A 127 7.79 10.50 -10.44
CA GLY A 127 7.05 10.96 -9.27
C GLY A 127 6.85 9.84 -8.25
N LEU A 128 6.42 8.66 -8.68
CA LEU A 128 6.21 7.52 -7.79
C LEU A 128 7.55 7.02 -7.22
N ILE A 129 8.58 6.89 -8.07
CA ILE A 129 9.92 6.44 -7.65
C ILE A 129 10.50 7.37 -6.57
N LEU A 130 10.40 8.69 -6.78
CA LEU A 130 10.95 9.68 -5.85
C LEU A 130 10.23 9.67 -4.51
N ILE A 131 8.90 9.50 -4.51
CA ILE A 131 8.12 9.49 -3.28
C ILE A 131 8.33 8.16 -2.53
N ASP A 132 8.23 7.02 -3.19
CA ASP A 132 8.28 5.72 -2.51
C ASP A 132 9.70 5.37 -2.07
N HIS A 133 10.71 5.55 -2.94
CA HIS A 133 12.10 5.18 -2.66
C HIS A 133 12.98 6.34 -2.19
N GLY A 134 12.54 7.59 -2.36
CA GLY A 134 13.23 8.78 -1.85
C GLY A 134 12.66 9.23 -0.50
N HIS A 135 11.38 9.61 -0.48
CA HIS A 135 10.67 10.09 0.72
C HIS A 135 10.25 8.99 1.70
N PHE A 136 10.20 7.74 1.26
CA PHE A 136 9.85 6.56 2.05
C PHE A 136 8.34 6.38 2.27
N GLN A 137 7.67 5.90 1.23
CA GLN A 137 6.24 5.65 1.20
C GLN A 137 5.93 4.30 0.53
N TYR A 138 4.77 3.73 0.85
CA TYR A 138 4.27 2.52 0.20
C TYR A 138 3.06 2.83 -0.70
N ASN A 139 3.18 3.79 -1.63
CA ASN A 139 2.03 4.14 -2.50
C ASN A 139 1.79 3.09 -3.57
N GLY A 140 2.85 2.41 -4.05
CA GLY A 140 2.77 1.35 -5.05
C GLY A 140 1.80 0.21 -4.68
N VAL A 141 1.67 -0.11 -3.39
CA VAL A 141 0.72 -1.15 -2.93
C VAL A 141 -0.73 -0.75 -3.20
N SER A 142 -1.12 0.45 -2.77
CA SER A 142 -2.46 0.99 -2.96
C SER A 142 -2.82 1.12 -4.44
N LEU A 143 -1.94 1.77 -5.20
CA LEU A 143 -2.10 1.97 -6.64
C LEU A 143 -2.11 0.64 -7.40
N GLY A 144 -1.30 -0.32 -6.96
CA GLY A 144 -1.25 -1.67 -7.52
C GLY A 144 -2.56 -2.40 -7.32
N PHE A 145 -3.15 -2.36 -6.12
CA PHE A 145 -4.48 -2.94 -5.88
C PHE A 145 -5.58 -2.25 -6.67
N ALA A 146 -5.54 -0.93 -6.81
CA ALA A 146 -6.48 -0.20 -7.66
C ALA A 146 -6.36 -0.64 -9.13
N LEU A 147 -5.13 -0.81 -9.63
CA LEU A 147 -4.87 -1.28 -11.00
C LEU A 147 -5.28 -2.75 -11.20
N TRP A 148 -5.07 -3.61 -10.20
CA TRP A 148 -5.64 -4.96 -10.17
C TRP A 148 -7.16 -4.93 -10.24
N GLY A 149 -7.79 -3.98 -9.55
CA GLY A 149 -9.22 -3.68 -9.67
C GLY A 149 -9.63 -3.41 -11.11
N VAL A 150 -8.99 -2.43 -11.75
CA VAL A 150 -9.24 -2.08 -13.16
C VAL A 150 -9.03 -3.28 -14.08
N LEU A 151 -7.95 -4.03 -13.89
CA LEU A 151 -7.62 -5.21 -14.68
C LEU A 151 -8.71 -6.28 -14.59
N ALA A 152 -9.10 -6.67 -13.37
CA ALA A 152 -10.11 -7.69 -13.15
C ALA A 152 -11.49 -7.25 -13.68
N LEU A 153 -11.88 -5.99 -13.48
CA LEU A 153 -13.11 -5.45 -14.05
C LEU A 153 -13.09 -5.47 -15.59
N GLY A 154 -11.97 -5.06 -16.21
CA GLY A 154 -11.81 -5.08 -17.66
C GLY A 154 -11.86 -6.49 -18.26
N LEU A 155 -11.46 -7.51 -17.49
CA LEU A 155 -11.57 -8.93 -17.85
C LEU A 155 -12.94 -9.55 -17.50
N GLY A 156 -13.85 -8.77 -16.90
CA GLY A 156 -15.18 -9.21 -16.50
C GLY A 156 -15.26 -9.95 -15.16
N TRP A 157 -14.18 -9.97 -14.37
CA TRP A 157 -14.13 -10.59 -13.04
C TRP A 157 -14.55 -9.62 -11.94
N ASP A 158 -15.84 -9.27 -11.90
CA ASP A 158 -16.37 -8.17 -11.08
C ASP A 158 -16.09 -8.32 -9.58
N ALA A 159 -16.24 -9.53 -9.05
CA ALA A 159 -15.98 -9.82 -7.64
C ALA A 159 -14.50 -9.60 -7.28
N LEU A 160 -13.58 -10.08 -8.12
CA LEU A 160 -12.15 -9.90 -7.90
C LEU A 160 -11.75 -8.43 -8.06
N GLY A 161 -12.33 -7.72 -9.02
CA GLY A 161 -12.09 -6.29 -9.22
C GLY A 161 -12.57 -5.45 -8.03
N SER A 162 -13.77 -5.75 -7.52
CA SER A 162 -14.34 -5.09 -6.33
C SER A 162 -13.54 -5.38 -5.06
N MET A 163 -13.08 -6.63 -4.90
CA MET A 163 -12.22 -7.03 -3.79
C MET A 163 -10.87 -6.31 -3.85
N ALA A 164 -10.23 -6.27 -5.01
CA ALA A 164 -8.96 -5.57 -5.18
C ALA A 164 -9.09 -4.07 -4.91
N PHE A 165 -10.15 -3.41 -5.40
CA PHE A 165 -10.37 -1.99 -5.09
C PHE A 165 -10.66 -1.75 -3.60
N SER A 166 -11.36 -2.68 -2.94
CA SER A 166 -11.58 -2.63 -1.50
C SER A 166 -10.27 -2.78 -0.70
N LEU A 167 -9.34 -3.62 -1.17
CA LEU A 167 -7.98 -3.73 -0.62
C LEU A 167 -7.19 -2.44 -0.82
N ALA A 168 -7.29 -1.80 -1.99
CA ALA A 168 -6.68 -0.50 -2.26
C ALA A 168 -7.13 0.57 -1.25
N LEU A 169 -8.46 0.69 -1.05
CA LEU A 169 -9.06 1.59 -0.05
C LEU A 169 -8.64 1.28 1.38
N ASN A 170 -8.54 -0.01 1.75
CA ASN A 170 -8.10 -0.41 3.08
C ASN A 170 -6.58 -0.27 3.28
N TYR A 171 -5.81 -0.05 2.22
CA TYR A 171 -4.39 0.26 2.31
C TYR A 171 -4.17 1.76 2.50
N LYS A 172 -4.73 2.60 1.62
CA LYS A 172 -4.72 4.06 1.72
C LYS A 172 -6.08 4.61 1.33
N GLN A 173 -6.69 5.37 2.24
CA GLN A 173 -8.01 5.99 2.04
C GLN A 173 -8.07 6.96 0.85
N MET A 174 -6.92 7.44 0.36
CA MET A 174 -6.82 8.30 -0.81
C MET A 174 -7.34 7.63 -2.09
N GLU A 175 -7.44 6.30 -2.14
CA GLU A 175 -8.09 5.60 -3.27
C GLU A 175 -9.58 5.89 -3.40
N LEU A 176 -10.18 6.55 -2.40
CA LEU A 176 -11.55 7.04 -2.49
C LEU A 176 -11.73 8.00 -3.68
N TYR A 177 -10.65 8.65 -4.14
CA TYR A 177 -10.66 9.47 -5.36
C TYR A 177 -11.07 8.68 -6.61
N HIS A 178 -10.84 7.37 -6.63
CA HIS A 178 -11.21 6.47 -7.72
C HIS A 178 -12.54 5.74 -7.49
N ALA A 179 -13.19 5.92 -6.33
CA ALA A 179 -14.39 5.16 -5.99
C ALA A 179 -15.57 5.43 -6.91
N LEU A 180 -15.76 6.67 -7.35
CA LEU A 180 -16.88 7.04 -8.23
C LEU A 180 -16.80 6.33 -9.61
N PRO A 181 -15.64 6.33 -10.33
CA PRO A 181 -15.49 5.52 -11.53
C PRO A 181 -15.79 4.03 -11.33
N PHE A 182 -15.27 3.40 -10.27
CA PHE A 182 -15.51 1.99 -9.98
C PHE A 182 -17.00 1.71 -9.73
N PHE A 183 -17.65 2.55 -8.91
CA PHE A 183 -19.07 2.45 -8.62
C PHE A 183 -19.92 2.59 -9.87
N CYS A 184 -19.72 3.64 -10.67
CA CYS A 184 -20.50 3.88 -11.88
C CYS A 184 -20.31 2.77 -12.93
N TYR A 185 -19.09 2.23 -13.07
CA TYR A 185 -18.83 1.10 -13.96
C TYR A 185 -19.63 -0.14 -13.54
N LEU A 186 -19.53 -0.55 -12.27
CA LEU A 186 -20.24 -1.71 -11.73
C LEU A 186 -21.76 -1.52 -11.79
N LEU A 187 -22.27 -0.35 -11.39
CA LEU A 187 -23.69 -0.02 -11.47
C LEU A 187 -24.20 -0.08 -12.92
N GLY A 188 -23.46 0.52 -13.86
CA GLY A 188 -23.81 0.50 -15.28
C GLY A 188 -23.85 -0.91 -15.85
N LYS A 189 -22.92 -1.78 -15.42
CA LYS A 189 -22.92 -3.20 -15.79
C LYS A 189 -24.15 -3.92 -15.25
N CYS A 190 -24.48 -3.76 -13.97
CA CYS A 190 -25.68 -4.34 -13.35
C CYS A 190 -26.98 -3.87 -14.02
N VAL A 191 -27.09 -2.57 -14.35
CA VAL A 191 -28.26 -2.03 -15.06
C VAL A 191 -28.38 -2.63 -16.45
N LYS A 192 -27.27 -2.74 -17.20
CA LYS A 192 -27.28 -3.36 -18.53
C LYS A 192 -27.66 -4.84 -18.45
N ASP A 193 -27.11 -5.59 -17.51
CA ASP A 193 -27.41 -7.02 -17.33
C ASP A 193 -28.84 -7.24 -16.86
N GLY A 194 -29.39 -6.34 -16.01
CA GLY A 194 -30.79 -6.35 -15.59
C GLY A 194 -31.78 -5.96 -16.70
N LEU A 195 -31.40 -5.04 -17.58
CA LEU A 195 -32.18 -4.68 -18.78
C LEU A 195 -32.11 -5.76 -19.88
N MET A 196 -31.03 -6.55 -19.91
CA MET A 196 -30.87 -7.72 -20.79
C MET A 196 -31.20 -9.05 -20.08
N GLY A 197 -31.78 -8.98 -18.88
CA GLY A 197 -32.11 -10.14 -18.05
C GLY A 197 -33.15 -11.03 -18.73
N ARG A 198 -32.70 -12.24 -19.07
CA ARG A 198 -33.43 -13.37 -19.69
C ARG A 198 -34.88 -13.51 -19.21
N GLY A 199 -35.83 -13.21 -20.11
CA GLY A 199 -37.11 -13.91 -20.18
C GLY A 199 -36.94 -15.32 -20.74
#